data_AF-A0A4Y2FD91-F1
#
_entry.id   AF-A0A4Y2FD91-F1
#
_cell.length_a   1.000
_cell.length_b   1.000
_cell.length_c   1.000
_cell.angle_alpha   90.00
_cell.angle_beta   90.00
_cell.angle_gamma   90.00
#
_symmetry.space_group_name_H-M   'P 1'
#
loop_
_entity.id
_entity.type
_entity.pdbx_description
1 polymer ?
#
loop_
_entity_poly.entity_id
_entity_poly.type
_entity_poly.pdbx_seq_one_letter_code
_entity_poly.pdbx_strand_id
1 'polypeptide(L)'
;MRVFHAKGRTDVYEEHGTGRPSVISDALLRRREETIQANRRLTLRELHKIIPRVSMKTFHECVTVTSGYHKLCARWVPKMLTEEQKEKRMGFSLDFLTPYADTGDEFLNNIVTARSLHLASSTYSFIWRDILQGKTSTTMMRSKMKLKCSFDNRR
;
A
#
# COMPACT_ATOMS: atom_id res chain seq x y z
N MET A 1 -24.25 31.47 3.35
CA MET A 1 -24.83 32.75 3.82
C MET A 1 -26.32 32.69 3.50
N ARG A 2 -27.21 32.70 4.52
CA ARG A 2 -28.67 32.57 4.32
C ARG A 2 -29.24 33.93 3.95
N VAL A 3 -29.89 34.05 2.80
CA VAL A 3 -30.66 35.24 2.41
C VAL A 3 -32.13 34.90 2.60
N PHE A 4 -32.82 35.60 3.50
CA PHE A 4 -34.27 35.51 3.64
C PHE A 4 -34.90 36.74 2.99
N HIS A 5 -35.78 36.54 2.01
CA HIS A 5 -36.72 37.56 1.55
C HIS A 5 -38.14 37.17 1.97
N ALA A 6 -38.84 38.14 2.56
CA ALA A 6 -40.18 38.00 3.08
C ALA A 6 -41.24 37.86 1.97
N LYS A 7 -42.24 37.02 2.28
CA LYS A 7 -43.53 36.80 1.61
C LYS A 7 -43.54 35.83 0.41
N GLY A 8 -44.09 34.64 0.68
CA GLY A 8 -44.93 33.88 -0.26
C GLY A 8 -44.24 32.87 -1.18
N ARG A 9 -43.57 31.84 -0.64
CA ARG A 9 -43.03 30.74 -1.46
C ARG A 9 -43.33 29.39 -0.83
N THR A 10 -44.03 28.55 -1.58
CA THR A 10 -44.07 27.10 -1.38
C THR A 10 -42.63 26.57 -1.30
N ASP A 11 -42.40 25.71 -0.31
CA ASP A 11 -41.16 24.98 -0.07
C ASP A 11 -40.85 24.09 -1.28
N VAL A 12 -40.06 24.60 -2.22
CA VAL A 12 -39.51 23.80 -3.30
C VAL A 12 -38.25 23.18 -2.73
N TYR A 13 -38.37 21.93 -2.29
CA TYR A 13 -37.21 21.09 -2.02
C TYR A 13 -36.33 21.11 -3.28
N GLU A 14 -35.09 21.58 -3.16
CA GLU A 14 -34.05 21.29 -4.13
C GLU A 14 -33.86 19.77 -4.11
N GLU A 15 -34.55 19.09 -5.01
CA GLU A 15 -34.25 17.72 -5.36
C GLU A 15 -32.75 17.66 -5.65
N HIS A 16 -32.04 16.78 -4.94
CA HIS A 16 -30.60 16.62 -5.12
C HIS A 16 -30.33 16.39 -6.61
N GLY A 17 -29.85 17.44 -7.28
CA GLY A 17 -29.58 17.40 -8.70
C GLY A 17 -28.72 16.18 -8.96
N THR A 18 -29.30 15.16 -9.58
CA THR A 18 -28.55 14.01 -10.07
C THR A 18 -27.50 14.60 -10.99
N GLY A 19 -26.26 14.63 -10.52
CA GLY A 19 -25.15 15.15 -11.29
C GLY A 19 -25.08 14.48 -12.67
N ARG A 20 -24.28 15.05 -13.56
CA ARG A 20 -24.06 14.50 -14.91
C ARG A 20 -23.86 12.97 -14.84
N PRO A 21 -24.66 12.16 -15.56
CA PRO A 21 -24.53 10.71 -15.54
C PRO A 21 -23.07 10.32 -15.79
N SER A 22 -22.51 9.46 -14.94
CA SER A 22 -21.16 8.97 -15.18
C SER A 22 -21.15 8.25 -16.52
N VAL A 23 -20.33 8.72 -17.46
CA VAL A 23 -20.25 8.24 -18.85
C VAL A 23 -19.74 6.78 -18.94
N ILE A 24 -19.51 6.12 -17.82
CA ILE A 24 -18.93 4.78 -17.75
C ILE A 24 -20.01 3.80 -17.34
N SER A 25 -20.28 2.83 -18.21
CA SER A 25 -21.21 1.74 -17.92
C SER A 25 -20.64 0.75 -16.91
N ASP A 26 -21.52 0.12 -16.13
CA ASP A 26 -21.14 -0.88 -15.12
C ASP A 26 -20.35 -2.05 -15.71
N ALA A 27 -20.65 -2.43 -16.95
CA ALA A 27 -19.89 -3.45 -17.68
C ALA A 27 -18.41 -3.06 -17.87
N LEU A 28 -18.11 -1.78 -18.06
CA LEU A 28 -16.72 -1.30 -18.17
C LEU A 28 -16.02 -1.26 -16.81
N LEU A 29 -16.75 -0.90 -15.75
CA LEU A 29 -16.22 -0.93 -14.38
C LEU A 29 -15.84 -2.36 -13.98
N ARG A 30 -16.72 -3.34 -14.27
CA ARG A 30 -16.46 -4.76 -14.03
C ARG A 30 -15.25 -5.28 -14.81
N ARG A 31 -15.22 -5.05 -16.13
CA ARG A 31 -14.10 -5.49 -16.97
C ARG A 31 -12.76 -4.90 -16.53
N ARG A 32 -12.77 -3.62 -16.13
CA ARG A 32 -11.58 -2.96 -15.57
C ARG A 32 -11.13 -3.62 -14.28
N GLU A 33 -12.06 -3.91 -13.38
CA GLU A 33 -11.78 -4.56 -12.10
C GLU A 33 -11.18 -5.97 -12.30
N GLU A 34 -11.81 -6.78 -13.15
CA GLU A 34 -11.32 -8.11 -13.53
C GLU A 34 -9.89 -8.05 -14.11
N THR A 35 -9.61 -7.05 -14.95
CA THR A 35 -8.28 -6.87 -15.55
C THR A 35 -7.22 -6.50 -14.51
N ILE A 36 -7.55 -5.61 -13.58
CA ILE A 36 -6.64 -5.20 -12.50
C ILE A 36 -6.39 -6.37 -11.54
N GLN A 37 -7.42 -7.16 -11.23
CA GLN A 37 -7.30 -8.34 -10.38
C GLN A 37 -6.44 -9.44 -11.01
N ALA A 38 -6.59 -9.68 -12.31
CA ALA A 38 -5.79 -10.65 -13.05
C ALA A 38 -4.30 -10.26 -13.08
N ASN A 39 -3.99 -8.97 -13.26
CA ASN A 39 -2.62 -8.49 -13.24
C ASN A 39 -2.47 -7.09 -12.61
N ARG A 40 -2.15 -7.08 -11.31
CA ARG A 40 -1.93 -5.86 -10.53
C ARG A 40 -0.67 -5.08 -10.90
N ARG A 41 0.15 -5.56 -11.83
CA ARG A 41 1.40 -4.90 -12.28
C ARG A 41 1.20 -4.03 -13.52
N LEU A 42 0.00 -4.02 -14.11
CA LEU A 42 -0.30 -3.25 -15.30
C LEU A 42 -0.21 -1.74 -15.02
N THR A 43 0.33 -1.01 -15.99
CA THR A 43 0.28 0.45 -15.99
C THR A 43 -1.08 0.95 -16.44
N LEU A 44 -1.44 2.19 -16.07
CA LEU A 44 -2.68 2.82 -16.54
C LEU A 44 -2.79 2.86 -18.08
N ARG A 45 -1.66 3.01 -18.79
CA ARG A 45 -1.62 2.99 -20.25
C ARG A 45 -1.92 1.61 -20.82
N GLU A 46 -1.39 0.55 -20.23
CA GLU A 46 -1.68 -0.82 -20.66
C GLU A 46 -3.13 -1.21 -20.37
N LEU A 47 -3.64 -0.85 -19.18
CA LEU A 47 -5.04 -1.04 -18.84
C LEU A 47 -5.98 -0.30 -19.81
N HIS A 48 -5.63 0.94 -20.18
CA HIS A 48 -6.39 1.73 -21.16
C HIS A 48 -6.35 1.12 -22.57
N LYS A 49 -5.23 0.52 -23.00
CA LYS A 49 -5.18 -0.22 -24.27
C LYS A 49 -6.13 -1.42 -24.29
N ILE A 50 -6.31 -2.10 -23.16
CA ILE A 50 -7.23 -3.24 -23.03
C ILE A 50 -8.69 -2.75 -23.03
N ILE A 51 -8.96 -1.54 -22.53
CA ILE A 51 -10.31 -0.95 -22.42
C ILE A 51 -10.31 0.48 -23.03
N PRO A 52 -10.26 0.60 -24.37
CA PRO A 52 -10.08 1.90 -25.04
C PRO A 52 -11.34 2.78 -25.09
N ARG A 53 -12.47 2.31 -24.55
CA ARG A 53 -13.79 2.95 -24.66
C ARG A 53 -13.92 4.30 -23.94
N VAL A 54 -12.96 4.67 -23.11
CA VAL A 54 -12.98 5.92 -22.33
C VAL A 54 -11.72 6.72 -22.59
N SER A 55 -11.75 8.05 -22.40
CA SER A 55 -10.55 8.88 -22.51
C SER A 55 -9.54 8.55 -21.41
N MET A 56 -8.25 8.84 -21.63
CA MET A 56 -7.20 8.59 -20.63
C MET A 56 -7.45 9.35 -19.32
N LYS A 57 -7.94 10.59 -19.39
CA LYS A 57 -8.21 11.42 -18.20
C LYS A 57 -9.34 10.83 -17.36
N THR A 58 -10.47 10.51 -18.01
CA THR A 58 -11.61 9.88 -17.33
C THR A 58 -11.23 8.50 -16.79
N PHE A 59 -10.38 7.75 -17.51
CA PHE A 59 -9.87 6.47 -17.02
C PHE A 59 -9.04 6.63 -15.74
N HIS A 60 -8.14 7.62 -15.69
CA HIS A 60 -7.34 7.92 -14.50
C HIS A 60 -8.22 8.29 -13.30
N GLU A 61 -9.18 9.21 -13.50
CA GLU A 61 -10.14 9.60 -12.46
C GLU A 61 -10.93 8.38 -11.96
N CYS A 62 -11.34 7.48 -12.84
CA CYS A 62 -12.13 6.34 -12.44
C CYS A 62 -11.33 5.26 -11.71
N VAL A 63 -10.06 5.06 -12.07
CA VAL A 63 -9.18 4.13 -11.33
C VAL A 63 -8.84 4.70 -9.95
N THR A 64 -8.53 5.99 -9.86
CA THR A 64 -8.03 6.60 -8.60
C THR A 64 -9.15 7.05 -7.66
N VAL A 65 -10.18 7.73 -8.17
CA VAL A 65 -11.27 8.31 -7.36
C VAL A 65 -12.38 7.29 -7.16
N THR A 66 -12.95 6.75 -8.24
CA THR A 66 -14.12 5.86 -8.15
C THR A 66 -13.77 4.50 -7.56
N SER A 67 -12.53 4.03 -7.74
CA SER A 67 -12.12 2.68 -7.33
C SER A 67 -11.08 2.66 -6.21
N GLY A 68 -10.57 3.82 -5.81
CA GLY A 68 -9.58 3.91 -4.74
C GLY A 68 -8.22 3.24 -5.03
N TYR A 69 -7.86 2.99 -6.29
CA TYR A 69 -6.54 2.43 -6.61
C TYR A 69 -5.46 3.51 -6.53
N HIS A 70 -4.36 3.22 -5.82
CA HIS A 70 -3.26 4.15 -5.63
C HIS A 70 -1.93 3.62 -6.16
N LYS A 71 -0.97 4.52 -6.43
CA LYS A 71 0.36 4.16 -6.95
C LYS A 71 1.33 3.80 -5.78
N LEU A 72 1.40 2.55 -5.30
CA LEU A 72 2.47 2.02 -4.42
C LEU A 72 3.75 1.40 -5.03
N CYS A 73 4.94 1.82 -4.60
CA CYS A 73 6.26 1.20 -4.90
C CYS A 73 6.34 -0.34 -4.81
N ALA A 74 7.11 -0.94 -5.73
CA ALA A 74 7.62 -2.28 -5.45
C ALA A 74 8.56 -2.20 -4.26
N ARG A 75 8.35 -3.06 -3.25
CA ARG A 75 9.35 -3.25 -2.21
C ARG A 75 10.51 -4.05 -2.80
N TRP A 76 11.73 -3.63 -2.47
CA TRP A 76 12.92 -4.42 -2.76
C TRP A 76 12.87 -5.71 -1.94
N VAL A 77 13.05 -6.84 -2.61
CA VAL A 77 13.16 -8.16 -1.97
C VAL A 77 14.62 -8.59 -2.15
N PRO A 78 15.41 -8.76 -1.07
CA PRO A 78 16.85 -9.00 -1.17
C PRO A 78 17.24 -10.27 -1.95
N LYS A 79 16.39 -11.31 -1.90
CA LYS A 79 16.65 -12.60 -2.56
C LYS A 79 15.35 -13.27 -2.96
N MET A 80 15.33 -13.87 -4.15
CA MET A 80 14.28 -14.79 -4.57
C MET A 80 14.53 -16.16 -3.91
N LEU A 81 13.58 -16.59 -3.09
CA LEU A 81 13.70 -17.85 -2.35
C LEU A 81 13.23 -19.02 -3.19
N THR A 82 13.95 -20.14 -3.10
CA THR A 82 13.47 -21.44 -3.58
C THR A 82 12.37 -21.98 -2.65
N GLU A 83 11.58 -22.96 -3.11
CA GLU A 83 10.51 -23.52 -2.28
C GLU A 83 11.05 -24.16 -1.01
N GLU A 84 12.13 -24.95 -1.13
CA GLU A 84 12.87 -25.52 0.00
C GLU A 84 13.34 -24.44 1.01
N GLN A 85 13.81 -23.28 0.53
CA GLN A 85 14.20 -22.17 1.40
C GLN A 85 13.02 -21.52 2.12
N LYS A 86 11.82 -21.53 1.52
CA LYS A 86 10.60 -21.04 2.18
C LYS A 86 10.15 -22.00 3.27
N GLU A 87 10.15 -23.30 2.98
CA GLU A 87 9.80 -24.34 3.96
C GLU A 87 10.75 -24.29 5.17
N LYS A 88 12.07 -24.25 4.93
CA LYS A 88 13.06 -24.11 6.01
C LYS A 88 12.82 -22.85 6.84
N ARG A 89 12.54 -21.71 6.20
CA ARG A 89 12.24 -20.45 6.89
C ARG A 89 10.97 -20.53 7.71
N MET A 90 9.93 -21.19 7.19
CA MET A 90 8.68 -21.40 7.92
C MET A 90 8.89 -22.30 9.14
N GLY A 91 9.62 -23.41 8.97
CA GLY A 91 10.02 -24.30 10.06
C GLY A 91 10.74 -23.57 11.17
N PHE A 92 11.85 -22.86 10.85
CA PHE A 92 12.56 -22.06 11.84
C PHE A 92 11.66 -21.01 12.50
N SER A 93 10.82 -20.32 11.73
CA SER A 93 9.91 -19.32 12.31
C SER A 93 8.94 -19.95 13.31
N LEU A 94 8.48 -21.18 13.07
CA LEU A 94 7.60 -21.92 13.97
C LEU A 94 8.34 -22.39 15.23
N ASP A 95 9.59 -22.83 15.08
CA ASP A 95 10.47 -23.20 16.20
C ASP A 95 10.71 -22.01 17.14
N PHE A 96 10.75 -20.78 16.62
CA PHE A 96 10.81 -19.56 17.44
C PHE A 96 9.44 -19.12 17.97
N LEU A 97 8.35 -19.38 17.23
CA LEU A 97 7.01 -18.94 17.61
C LEU A 97 6.43 -19.76 18.77
N THR A 98 6.72 -21.07 18.84
CA THR A 98 6.14 -21.96 19.85
C THR A 98 6.60 -21.60 21.26
N PRO A 99 7.92 -21.46 21.55
CA PRO A 99 8.38 -21.04 22.87
C PRO A 99 7.98 -19.59 23.21
N TYR A 100 7.89 -18.72 22.20
CA TYR A 100 7.37 -17.37 22.39
C TYR A 100 5.89 -17.38 22.81
N ALA A 101 5.08 -18.28 22.29
CA ALA A 101 3.68 -18.42 22.71
C ALA A 101 3.56 -18.92 24.17
N ASP A 102 4.49 -19.75 24.62
CA ASP A 102 4.47 -20.34 25.97
C ASP A 102 5.04 -19.41 27.04
N THR A 103 6.20 -18.80 26.79
CA THR A 103 6.97 -18.02 27.78
C THR A 103 7.05 -16.52 27.48
N GLY A 104 6.57 -16.09 26.31
CA GLY A 104 6.51 -14.67 25.93
C GLY A 104 7.89 -14.01 25.86
N ASP A 105 7.99 -12.82 26.43
CA ASP A 105 9.21 -11.98 26.35
C ASP A 105 10.40 -12.56 27.15
N GLU A 106 10.15 -13.46 28.11
CA GLU A 106 11.23 -14.14 28.85
C GLU A 106 12.10 -14.99 27.91
N PHE A 107 11.49 -15.63 26.91
CA PHE A 107 12.22 -16.33 25.85
C PHE A 107 13.12 -15.38 25.06
N LEU A 108 12.63 -14.18 24.72
CA LEU A 108 13.38 -13.19 23.95
C LEU A 108 14.59 -12.65 24.73
N ASN A 109 14.49 -12.52 26.05
CA ASN A 109 15.59 -12.07 26.91
C ASN A 109 16.81 -13.00 26.87
N ASN A 110 16.62 -14.26 26.48
CA ASN A 110 17.69 -15.25 26.37
C ASN A 110 18.38 -15.25 24.99
N ILE A 111 17.91 -14.44 24.03
CA ILE A 111 18.45 -14.40 22.67
C ILE A 111 19.41 -13.21 22.51
N VAL A 112 20.69 -13.52 22.31
CA VAL A 112 21.71 -12.51 21.97
C VAL A 112 21.97 -12.54 20.46
N THR A 113 21.63 -11.45 19.76
CA THR A 113 21.87 -11.33 18.31
C THR A 113 23.09 -10.45 18.04
N ALA A 114 24.07 -10.98 17.31
CA ALA A 114 25.20 -10.22 16.79
C ALA A 114 25.11 -10.06 15.27
N ARG A 115 25.41 -8.86 14.76
CA ARG A 115 25.50 -8.59 13.31
C ARG A 115 26.76 -7.81 13.00
N SER A 116 27.53 -8.27 12.02
CA SER A 116 28.58 -7.47 11.40
C SER A 116 27.97 -6.64 10.25
N LEU A 117 28.11 -5.31 10.35
CA LEU A 117 27.81 -4.38 9.27
C LEU A 117 29.14 -3.96 8.65
N HIS A 118 29.32 -4.14 7.35
CA HIS A 118 30.43 -3.51 6.64
C HIS A 118 30.12 -2.02 6.48
N LEU A 119 30.76 -1.20 7.30
CA LEU A 119 30.69 0.25 7.21
C LEU A 119 31.79 0.75 6.28
N ALA A 120 31.45 1.64 5.36
CA ALA A 120 32.46 2.40 4.63
C ALA A 120 33.27 3.24 5.64
N SER A 121 34.59 3.28 5.47
CA SER A 121 35.57 3.78 6.45
C SER A 121 35.20 5.12 7.13
N SER A 122 34.53 6.04 6.43
CA SER A 122 34.14 7.35 6.99
C SER A 122 33.02 7.33 8.05
N THR A 123 32.24 6.25 8.13
CA THR A 123 31.10 6.13 9.08
C THR A 123 31.44 5.34 10.35
N TYR A 124 32.62 4.70 10.39
CA TYR A 124 33.04 3.87 11.51
C TYR A 124 33.15 4.69 12.81
N SER A 125 33.76 5.87 12.76
CA SER A 125 33.94 6.73 13.93
C SER A 125 32.65 7.30 14.52
N PHE A 126 31.59 7.44 13.73
CA PHE A 126 30.29 7.94 14.18
C PHE A 126 29.44 6.84 14.80
N ILE A 127 29.39 5.67 14.16
CA ILE A 127 28.56 4.55 14.62
C ILE A 127 29.13 3.92 15.89
N TRP A 128 30.45 3.82 16.03
CA TRP A 128 31.06 3.39 17.30
C TRP A 128 30.70 4.31 18.46
N ARG A 129 30.60 5.62 18.22
CA ARG A 129 30.22 6.61 19.24
C ARG A 129 28.77 6.46 19.66
N ASP A 130 27.86 6.16 18.72
CA ASP A 130 26.44 5.94 18.99
C ASP A 130 26.13 4.56 19.60
N ILE A 131 26.87 3.51 19.26
CA ILE A 131 26.75 2.18 19.89
C ILE A 131 27.17 2.24 21.36
N LEU A 132 28.28 2.92 21.67
CA LEU A 132 28.68 3.17 23.07
C LEU A 132 27.65 4.01 23.85
N GLN A 133 26.80 4.77 23.14
CA GLN A 133 25.74 5.61 23.72
C GLN A 133 24.32 5.03 23.56
N GLY A 134 24.17 3.80 23.07
CA GLY A 134 22.88 3.10 23.00
C GLY A 134 21.84 3.67 22.02
N LYS A 135 22.23 4.38 20.95
CA LYS A 135 21.26 5.00 20.01
C LYS A 135 21.16 4.23 18.69
N THR A 136 19.92 3.95 18.25
CA THR A 136 19.60 3.28 17.00
C THR A 136 19.30 4.30 15.89
N SER A 137 20.27 4.55 15.01
CA SER A 137 20.11 5.48 13.88
C SER A 137 19.50 4.79 12.65
N THR A 138 18.30 5.22 12.25
CA THR A 138 17.56 4.68 11.09
C THR A 138 17.76 5.59 9.89
N THR A 139 18.59 5.19 8.92
CA THR A 139 18.67 5.90 7.62
C THR A 139 17.83 5.18 6.56
N MET A 140 16.83 5.89 6.05
CA MET A 140 15.80 5.41 5.13
C MET A 140 16.23 5.66 3.67
N MET A 141 16.44 4.62 2.86
CA MET A 141 16.66 4.77 1.40
C MET A 141 15.34 4.64 0.62
N ARG A 142 15.10 5.59 -0.30
CA ARG A 142 13.89 5.74 -1.13
C ARG A 142 13.72 4.58 -2.13
N SER A 143 12.50 4.07 -2.28
CA SER A 143 12.11 3.06 -3.29
C SER A 143 11.14 3.62 -4.35
N LYS A 144 11.15 3.04 -5.56
CA LYS A 144 10.37 3.45 -6.75
C LYS A 144 8.94 2.88 -6.81
N MET A 145 7.97 3.75 -7.17
CA MET A 145 6.49 3.63 -7.18
C MET A 145 5.87 2.67 -8.23
N LYS A 146 5.14 1.61 -7.81
CA LYS A 146 4.14 0.77 -8.56
C LYS A 146 2.71 1.16 -8.13
N LEU A 147 1.62 0.44 -8.41
CA LEU A 147 0.26 0.67 -7.85
C LEU A 147 -0.18 -0.44 -6.87
N LYS A 148 -0.95 -0.11 -5.83
CA LYS A 148 -1.71 -1.03 -4.97
C LYS A 148 -3.03 -0.36 -4.55
N CYS A 149 -4.07 -1.17 -4.44
CA CYS A 149 -5.30 -0.84 -3.73
C CYS A 149 -5.04 -0.93 -2.23
N SER A 150 -5.50 0.06 -1.47
CA SER A 150 -5.70 -0.07 -0.03
C SER A 150 -6.89 -0.99 0.20
N PHE A 151 -6.65 -2.18 0.72
CA PHE A 151 -7.70 -2.95 1.39
C PHE A 151 -7.87 -2.29 2.76
N ASP A 152 -8.87 -1.41 2.88
CA ASP A 152 -9.26 -0.86 4.18
C ASP A 152 -10.00 -1.98 4.92
N ASN A 153 -9.35 -2.59 5.91
CA ASN A 153 -9.97 -3.60 6.76
C ASN A 153 -10.84 -2.92 7.82
N ARG A 154 -11.87 -2.23 7.36
CA ARG A 154 -12.89 -1.60 8.20
C ARG A 154 -14.26 -1.65 7.52
N ARG A 155 -14.80 -2.86 7.38
CA ARG A 155 -16.23 -3.20 7.51
C ARG A 155 -16.41 -4.71 7.47
#